data_AF-A0A382XER9-F1
#
_entry.id   AF-A0A382XER9-F1
#
_cell.length_a   1.000
_cell.length_b   1.000
_cell.length_c   1.000
_cell.angle_alpha   90.00
_cell.angle_beta   90.00
_cell.angle_gamma   90.00
#
_symmetry.space_group_name_H-M   'P 1'
#
loop_
_entity.id
_entity.type
_entity.pdbx_description
1 polymer ?
#
loop_
_entity_poly.entity_id
_entity_poly.type
_entity_poly.pdbx_seq_one_letter_code
_entity_poly.pdbx_strand_id
1 'polypeptide(L)'
;MERKLSEYISLSQTIDVTKSSKKIKVGILSSFTINGLGETLTVKCSESDIECKSYVAGYNQYNQEILDPKSKLYSFSPDITFLIIDIRTLLNEIFHHPYSISSS
;
A
#
# COMPACT_ATOMS: atom_id res chain seq x y z
N MET A 1 -3.64 11.97 20.87
CA MET A 1 -4.30 10.65 20.84
C MET A 1 -4.62 10.36 19.38
N GLU A 2 -4.34 9.16 18.90
CA GLU A 2 -4.56 8.81 17.48
C GLU A 2 -6.05 8.61 17.18
N ARG A 3 -6.50 9.02 15.99
CA ARG A 3 -7.89 8.86 15.53
C ARG A 3 -8.23 7.38 15.28
N LYS A 4 -9.51 7.04 15.37
CA LYS A 4 -10.00 5.71 14.98
C LYS A 4 -9.98 5.55 13.46
N LEU A 5 -9.87 4.31 12.96
CA LEU A 5 -9.86 4.04 11.53
C LEU A 5 -11.15 4.51 10.83
N SER A 6 -12.31 4.36 11.48
CA SER A 6 -13.58 4.85 10.95
C SER A 6 -13.58 6.35 10.68
N GLU A 7 -12.89 7.13 11.53
CA GLU A 7 -12.77 8.58 11.34
C GLU A 7 -11.89 8.91 10.13
N TYR A 8 -10.79 8.18 9.92
CA TYR A 8 -9.96 8.34 8.72
C TYR A 8 -10.75 8.06 7.43
N ILE A 9 -11.53 6.99 7.41
CA ILE A 9 -12.36 6.64 6.27
C ILE A 9 -13.36 7.77 5.97
N SER A 10 -14.10 8.24 6.99
CA SER A 10 -15.05 9.34 6.82
C SER A 10 -14.39 10.63 6.35
N LEU A 11 -13.25 11.01 6.94
CA LEU A 11 -12.53 12.22 6.56
C LEU A 11 -12.03 12.15 5.12
N SER A 12 -11.46 11.01 4.70
CA SER A 12 -10.93 10.82 3.34
C SER A 12 -11.96 11.07 2.24
N GLN A 13 -13.25 10.85 2.51
CA GLN A 13 -14.35 11.08 1.57
C GLN A 13 -14.77 12.56 1.49
N THR A 14 -14.51 13.33 2.55
CA THR A 14 -14.91 14.75 2.65
C THR A 14 -13.80 15.73 2.27
N ILE A 15 -12.54 15.30 2.31
CA ILE A 15 -11.39 16.16 2.05
C ILE A 15 -11.38 16.56 0.57
N ASP A 16 -11.33 17.87 0.33
CA ASP A 16 -11.05 18.43 -0.98
C ASP A 16 -9.54 18.38 -1.24
N VAL A 17 -9.09 17.26 -1.79
CA VAL A 17 -7.69 16.99 -2.11
C VAL A 17 -7.16 17.85 -3.26
N THR A 18 -7.99 18.63 -3.95
CA THR A 18 -7.59 19.33 -5.19
C THR A 18 -6.88 20.67 -4.97
N LYS A 19 -6.82 21.15 -3.73
CA LYS A 19 -6.28 22.48 -3.38
C LYS A 19 -4.78 22.52 -3.14
N SER A 20 -4.12 21.37 -2.96
CA SER A 20 -2.69 21.34 -2.64
C SER A 20 -1.82 21.53 -3.90
N SER A 21 -0.73 22.28 -3.72
CA SER A 21 0.32 22.45 -4.74
C SER A 21 1.25 21.23 -4.86
N LYS A 22 1.33 20.40 -3.82
CA LYS A 22 2.18 19.21 -3.77
C LYS A 22 1.34 17.98 -4.04
N LYS A 23 1.71 17.18 -5.03
CA LYS A 23 0.95 15.99 -5.41
C LYS A 23 1.84 14.76 -5.34
N ILE A 24 1.29 13.65 -4.89
CA ILE A 24 1.96 12.36 -4.88
C ILE A 24 0.98 11.24 -5.19
N LYS A 25 1.42 10.30 -6.02
CA LYS A 25 0.76 9.03 -6.28
C LYS A 25 1.50 7.93 -5.55
N VAL A 26 0.78 7.19 -4.72
CA VAL A 26 1.34 6.13 -3.88
C VAL A 26 0.75 4.79 -4.30
N GLY A 27 1.58 3.86 -4.77
CA GLY A 27 1.22 2.46 -4.96
C GLY A 27 1.44 1.68 -3.67
N ILE A 28 0.52 0.79 -3.30
CA ILE A 28 0.65 -0.07 -2.12
C ILE A 28 0.35 -1.51 -2.51
N LEU A 29 1.36 -2.36 -2.34
CA LEU A 29 1.32 -3.78 -2.62
C LEU A 29 1.54 -4.54 -1.31
N SER A 30 0.77 -5.59 -1.05
CA SER A 30 0.89 -6.36 0.20
C SER A 30 0.60 -7.85 0.06
N SER A 31 1.18 -8.64 0.96
CA SER A 31 0.81 -10.06 1.17
C SER A 31 -0.40 -10.26 2.10
N PHE A 32 -0.87 -9.18 2.74
CA PHE A 32 -1.97 -9.19 3.69
C PHE A 32 -2.93 -8.02 3.51
N THR A 33 -4.10 -8.10 4.16
CA THR A 33 -5.16 -7.08 4.06
C THR A 33 -4.72 -5.78 4.73
N ILE A 34 -4.83 -4.66 4.00
CA ILE A 34 -4.43 -3.31 4.44
C ILE A 34 -5.57 -2.31 4.33
N ASN A 35 -6.78 -2.75 4.70
CA ASN A 35 -8.00 -1.94 4.65
C ASN A 35 -7.83 -0.63 5.43
N GLY A 36 -8.21 0.49 4.82
CA GLY A 36 -8.13 1.79 5.47
C GLY A 36 -6.76 2.48 5.36
N LEU A 37 -5.71 1.77 4.93
CA LEU A 37 -4.37 2.37 4.84
C LEU A 37 -4.31 3.48 3.78
N GLY A 38 -4.99 3.28 2.64
CA GLY A 38 -5.08 4.28 1.58
C GLY A 38 -5.79 5.55 2.04
N GLU A 39 -6.90 5.40 2.77
CA GLU A 39 -7.69 6.48 3.34
C GLU A 39 -6.92 7.23 4.43
N THR A 40 -6.23 6.51 5.32
CA THR A 40 -5.36 7.12 6.34
C THR A 40 -4.24 7.92 5.70
N LEU A 41 -3.60 7.40 4.65
CA LEU A 41 -2.58 8.14 3.89
C LEU A 41 -3.15 9.43 3.29
N THR A 42 -4.32 9.37 2.64
CA THR A 42 -4.99 10.55 2.08
C THR A 42 -5.21 11.64 3.13
N VAL A 43 -5.72 11.27 4.31
CA VAL A 43 -5.97 12.23 5.39
C VAL A 43 -4.66 12.82 5.93
N LYS A 44 -3.66 11.99 6.24
CA LYS A 44 -2.37 12.46 6.78
C LYS A 44 -1.59 13.33 5.79
N CYS A 45 -1.64 12.99 4.51
CA CYS A 45 -1.04 13.81 3.46
C CYS A 45 -1.78 15.15 3.33
N SER A 46 -3.12 15.15 3.38
CA SER A 46 -3.90 16.38 3.34
C SER A 46 -3.59 17.30 4.54
N GLU A 47 -3.38 16.74 5.74
CA GLU A 47 -2.96 17.50 6.92
C GLU A 47 -1.56 18.13 6.75
N SER A 48 -0.75 17.58 5.84
CA SER A 48 0.59 18.06 5.48
C SER A 48 0.60 18.93 4.21
N ASP A 49 -0.57 19.36 3.72
CA ASP A 49 -0.76 20.08 2.46
C ASP A 49 -0.17 19.32 1.25
N ILE A 50 -0.48 18.02 1.14
CA ILE A 50 -0.12 17.16 0.02
C ILE A 50 -1.37 16.44 -0.50
N GLU A 51 -1.68 16.62 -1.80
CA GLU A 51 -2.64 15.80 -2.53
C GLU A 51 -2.06 14.40 -2.72
N CYS A 52 -2.55 13.43 -1.94
CA CYS A 52 -2.18 12.03 -2.09
C CYS A 52 -3.28 11.25 -2.81
N LYS A 53 -2.90 10.59 -3.90
CA LYS A 53 -3.71 9.54 -4.54
C LYS A 53 -3.06 8.20 -4.26
N SER A 54 -3.80 7.27 -3.68
CA SER A 54 -3.30 5.93 -3.41
C SER A 54 -3.95 4.90 -4.34
N TYR A 55 -3.15 3.94 -4.78
CA TYR A 55 -3.60 2.71 -5.41
C TYR A 55 -3.22 1.55 -4.51
N VAL A 56 -4.21 0.79 -4.04
CA VAL A 56 -4.02 -0.38 -3.20
C VAL A 56 -4.30 -1.63 -4.04
N ALA A 57 -3.29 -2.47 -4.23
CA ALA A 57 -3.44 -3.73 -4.94
C ALA A 57 -4.25 -4.76 -4.14
N GLY A 58 -4.75 -5.78 -4.83
CA GLY A 58 -5.46 -6.89 -4.19
C GLY A 58 -4.57 -7.67 -3.23
N TYR A 59 -5.20 -8.33 -2.26
CA TYR A 59 -4.53 -9.22 -1.29
C TYR A 59 -3.62 -10.22 -2.01
N ASN A 60 -2.33 -10.22 -1.65
CA ASN A 60 -1.33 -11.16 -2.14
C ASN A 60 -1.17 -11.16 -3.68
N GLN A 61 -1.51 -10.06 -4.36
CA GLN A 61 -1.37 -9.90 -5.81
C GLN A 61 -0.12 -9.12 -6.22
N TYR A 62 0.78 -8.82 -5.28
CA TYR A 62 1.99 -8.03 -5.54
C TYR A 62 2.85 -8.58 -6.68
N ASN A 63 2.98 -9.92 -6.78
CA ASN A 63 3.73 -10.54 -7.88
C ASN A 63 3.09 -10.25 -9.24
N GLN A 64 1.76 -10.33 -9.35
CA GLN A 64 1.05 -10.05 -10.61
C GLN A 64 1.18 -8.58 -11.00
N GLU A 65 1.02 -7.67 -10.03
CA GLU A 65 1.14 -6.23 -10.26
C GLU A 65 2.56 -5.82 -10.70
N ILE A 66 3.61 -6.45 -10.16
CA ILE A 66 5.01 -6.16 -10.50
C ILE A 66 5.44 -6.84 -11.81
N LEU A 67 5.03 -8.09 -12.05
CA LEU A 67 5.53 -8.88 -13.17
C LEU A 67 4.77 -8.62 -14.48
N ASP A 68 3.52 -8.17 -14.43
CA ASP A 68 2.74 -7.81 -15.62
C ASP A 68 2.88 -6.32 -15.94
N PRO A 69 3.55 -5.93 -17.05
CA PRO A 69 3.66 -4.52 -17.46
C PRO A 69 2.31 -3.85 -17.77
N LYS A 70 1.25 -4.64 -17.97
CA LYS A 70 -0.12 -4.15 -18.20
C LYS A 70 -0.94 -4.02 -16.91
N SER A 71 -0.33 -4.24 -15.75
CA SER A 71 -1.03 -4.18 -14.46
C SER A 71 -1.57 -2.79 -14.14
N LYS A 72 -2.45 -2.74 -13.13
CA LYS A 72 -3.03 -1.48 -12.66
C LYS A 72 -1.99 -0.62 -11.97
N LEU A 73 -0.96 -1.21 -11.35
CA LEU A 73 0.18 -0.50 -10.79
C LEU A 73 0.88 0.35 -11.85
N TYR A 74 1.23 -0.24 -13.01
CA TYR A 74 1.88 0.50 -14.09
C TYR A 74 0.95 1.53 -14.72
N SER A 75 -0.33 1.18 -14.89
CA SER A 75 -1.34 2.11 -15.42
C SER A 75 -1.59 3.32 -14.49
N PHE A 76 -1.50 3.11 -13.17
CA PHE A 76 -1.61 4.16 -12.17
C PHE A 76 -0.39 5.10 -12.18
N SER A 77 0.78 4.56 -12.51
CA SER A 77 2.07 5.26 -12.57
C SER A 77 2.37 6.01 -11.25
N PRO A 78 2.58 5.27 -10.13
CA PRO A 78 2.88 5.88 -8.84
C PRO A 78 4.26 6.56 -8.83
N ASP A 79 4.39 7.63 -8.05
CA ASP A 79 5.67 8.29 -7.76
C ASP A 79 6.49 7.48 -6.74
N ILE A 80 5.79 6.79 -5.83
CA ILE A 80 6.39 5.89 -4.84
C ILE A 80 5.52 4.65 -4.68
N THR A 81 6.16 3.48 -4.55
CA THR A 81 5.48 2.21 -4.31
C THR A 81 5.98 1.59 -3.01
N PHE A 82 5.07 1.27 -2.10
CA PHE A 82 5.33 0.47 -0.91
C PHE A 82 5.05 -1.00 -1.19
N LEU A 83 6.02 -1.86 -0.89
CA LEU A 83 5.87 -3.31 -0.93
C LEU A 83 5.93 -3.84 0.51
N ILE A 84 4.80 -4.34 1.01
CA ILE A 84 4.63 -4.73 2.41
C ILE A 84 4.34 -6.24 2.47
N ILE A 85 5.40 -7.02 2.67
CA ILE A 85 5.33 -8.49 2.69
C ILE A 85 5.62 -8.96 4.11
N ASP A 86 4.78 -9.86 4.63
CA ASP A 86 5.07 -10.53 5.89
C ASP A 86 6.12 -11.64 5.71
N ILE A 87 6.86 -11.91 6.79
CA ILE A 87 7.98 -12.86 6.76
C ILE A 87 7.57 -14.28 6.36
N ARG A 88 6.32 -14.70 6.62
CA ARG A 88 5.86 -16.07 6.28
C ARG A 88 5.66 -16.17 4.79
N THR A 89 5.00 -15.18 4.18
CA THR A 89 4.88 -15.11 2.72
C THR A 89 6.23 -14.98 2.04
N LEU A 90 7.15 -14.18 2.60
CA LEU A 90 8.48 -13.98 2.01
C LEU A 90 9.34 -15.26 2.03
N LEU A 91 9.38 -15.95 3.17
CA LEU A 91 10.23 -17.14 3.34
C LEU A 91 9.56 -18.43 2.88
N ASN A 92 8.23 -18.46 2.75
CA ASN A 92 7.46 -19.62 2.30
C ASN A 92 7.86 -20.90 3.06
N GLU A 93 8.25 -21.99 2.38
CA GLU A 93 8.69 -23.24 3.02
C GLU A 93 9.87 -23.05 3.99
N ILE A 94 10.77 -22.10 3.74
CA ILE A 94 11.90 -21.80 4.63
C ILE A 94 11.40 -21.34 5.99
N PHE A 95 10.23 -20.67 6.04
CA PHE A 95 9.63 -20.26 7.31
C PHE A 95 9.32 -21.47 8.20
N HIS A 96 8.84 -22.56 7.60
CA HIS A 96 8.44 -23.78 8.31
C HIS A 96 9.61 -24.74 8.53
N HIS A 97 10.61 -24.71 7.64
CA HIS A 97 11.76 -25.60 7.64
C HIS A 97 13.08 -24.81 7.51
N PRO A 98 13.46 -23.97 8.51
CA PRO A 98 14.63 -23.10 8.39
C PRO A 98 15.96 -23.88 8.26
N TYR A 99 16.00 -25.11 8.78
CA TYR A 99 17.14 -26.03 8.65
C TYR A 99 17.30 -26.61 7.24
N SER A 100 16.30 -26.50 6.36
CA SER A 100 16.40 -26.98 4.96
C SER A 100 17.51 -26.27 4.17
N ILE A 101 17.85 -25.04 4.58
CA ILE A 101 18.92 -24.25 3.95
C ILE A 101 20.30 -24.87 4.20
N SER A 102 20.50 -25.55 5.32
CA SER A 102 21.81 -26.13 5.70
C SER A 102 22.12 -27.49 5.07
N SER A 103 21.17 -28.07 4.32
CA SER A 103 21.29 -29.42 3.75
C SER A 103 21.94 -29.46 2.35
N SER A 104 22.52 -28.34 1.89
CA SER A 104 23.15 -28.19 0.57
C SER A 104 24.68 -28.17 0.65
#